data_AF-A0A7A6VRC5-F1
#
_entry.id   AF-A0A7A6VRC5-F1
#
_cell.length_a   1.000
_cell.length_b   1.000
_cell.length_c   1.000
_cell.angle_alpha   90.00
_cell.angle_beta   90.00
_cell.angle_gamma   90.00
#
_symmetry.space_group_name_H-M   'P 1'
#
loop_
_entity.id
_entity.type
_entity.pdbx_description
1 polymer ?
#
loop_
_entity_poly.entity_id
_entity_poly.type
_entity_poly.pdbx_seq_one_letter_code
_entity_poly.pdbx_strand_id
1 'polypeptide(L)'
;VNNDGDNAISNGGTGTQINGDEATVNNNGNTTVDGQGSTGTEIAGNNVVVNQDGTLDVSGGGHGIDITGDSATVDNKGGMTVTDPDSIGILIDGDKAIVNNDGDNAISNGGTGTQVNGDEATVNNNGNTTVDGQGSTG
;
A
#
# COMPACT_ATOMS: atom_id res chain seq x y z
N VAL A 1 -15.61 0.17 0.52
CA VAL A 1 -15.43 1.53 -0.06
C VAL A 1 -14.93 1.34 -1.49
N ASN A 2 -15.43 2.10 -2.46
CA ASN A 2 -14.96 2.07 -3.85
C ASN A 2 -14.38 3.43 -4.20
N ASN A 3 -13.09 3.44 -4.57
CA ASN A 3 -12.34 4.62 -4.99
C ASN A 3 -12.09 4.50 -6.49
N ASP A 4 -13.08 4.89 -7.28
CA ASP A 4 -13.04 4.83 -8.75
C ASP A 4 -12.41 6.08 -9.39
N GLY A 5 -12.29 7.17 -8.63
CA GLY A 5 -11.68 8.42 -9.08
C GLY A 5 -10.21 8.54 -8.72
N ASP A 6 -9.52 9.48 -9.37
CA ASP A 6 -8.14 9.79 -9.05
C ASP A 6 -8.04 10.54 -7.71
N ASN A 7 -7.17 10.06 -6.82
CA ASN A 7 -6.91 10.64 -5.51
C ASN A 7 -5.48 11.20 -5.46
N ALA A 8 -5.35 12.46 -5.07
CA ALA A 8 -4.05 13.07 -4.79
C ALA A 8 -4.03 13.52 -3.33
N ILE A 9 -3.17 12.87 -2.53
CA ILE A 9 -3.04 13.07 -1.09
C ILE A 9 -1.69 13.74 -0.82
N SER A 10 -1.70 14.83 -0.06
CA SER A 10 -0.47 15.53 0.33
C SER A 10 -0.60 16.25 1.68
N ASN A 11 0.52 16.78 2.18
CA ASN A 11 0.60 17.59 3.41
C ASN A 11 0.12 16.85 4.67
N GLY A 12 0.40 15.55 4.78
CA GLY A 12 0.03 14.75 5.95
C GLY A 12 -1.45 14.35 6.00
N GLY A 13 -2.14 14.39 4.86
CA GLY A 13 -3.55 14.02 4.77
C GLY A 13 -3.76 12.52 4.64
N THR A 14 -4.97 12.05 4.99
CA THR A 14 -5.42 10.68 4.72
C THR A 14 -6.52 10.70 3.66
N GLY A 15 -6.40 9.89 2.61
CA GLY A 15 -7.38 9.82 1.53
C GLY A 15 -8.65 9.08 1.95
N THR A 16 -8.54 7.77 2.18
CA THR A 16 -9.62 6.92 2.69
C THR A 16 -9.25 6.42 4.07
N GLN A 17 -10.14 6.60 5.06
CA GLN A 17 -9.96 6.05 6.40
C GLN A 17 -11.13 5.13 6.76
N ILE A 18 -10.82 3.93 7.27
CA ILE A 18 -11.83 2.94 7.67
C ILE A 18 -11.47 2.36 9.03
N ASN A 19 -12.46 2.31 9.93
CA ASN A 19 -12.36 1.62 11.21
C ASN A 19 -13.42 0.51 11.24
N GLY A 20 -13.00 -0.74 11.18
CA GLY A 20 -13.91 -1.89 11.21
C GLY A 20 -13.30 -3.16 10.63
N ASP A 21 -13.63 -4.29 11.27
CA ASP A 21 -13.27 -5.62 10.79
C ASP A 21 -14.04 -5.99 9.52
N GLU A 22 -13.48 -6.91 8.73
CA GLU A 22 -14.06 -7.46 7.49
C GLU A 22 -14.38 -6.39 6.43
N ALA A 23 -13.76 -5.22 6.52
CA ALA A 23 -13.92 -4.16 5.54
C ALA A 23 -13.37 -4.59 4.17
N THR A 24 -14.06 -4.19 3.11
CA THR A 24 -13.57 -4.34 1.73
C THR A 24 -13.36 -2.98 1.09
N VAL A 25 -12.17 -2.75 0.54
CA VAL A 25 -11.78 -1.53 -0.18
C VAL A 25 -11.39 -1.90 -1.60
N ASN A 26 -11.92 -1.15 -2.56
CA ASN A 26 -11.57 -1.28 -3.96
C ASN A 26 -10.98 0.05 -4.42
N ASN A 27 -9.68 0.08 -4.66
CA ASN A 27 -8.96 1.21 -5.22
C ASN A 27 -8.82 0.94 -6.72
N ASN A 28 -9.69 1.56 -7.51
CA ASN A 28 -9.78 1.31 -8.95
C ASN A 28 -9.21 2.48 -9.76
N GLY A 29 -9.27 3.70 -9.20
CA GLY A 29 -8.67 4.90 -9.77
C GLY A 29 -7.19 5.05 -9.41
N ASN A 30 -6.53 6.07 -9.97
CA ASN A 30 -5.15 6.37 -9.62
C ASN A 30 -5.07 6.97 -8.21
N THR A 31 -4.10 6.55 -7.40
CA THR A 31 -3.85 7.13 -6.08
C THR A 31 -2.40 7.61 -6.03
N THR A 32 -2.22 8.91 -5.89
CA THR A 32 -0.92 9.54 -5.63
C THR A 32 -0.86 10.01 -4.18
N VAL A 33 0.16 9.58 -3.45
CA VAL A 33 0.42 9.95 -2.05
C VAL A 33 1.79 10.58 -1.96
N ASP A 34 1.85 11.87 -1.63
CA ASP A 34 3.09 12.63 -1.58
C ASP A 34 3.28 13.34 -0.24
N GLY A 35 4.48 13.19 0.32
CA GLY A 35 4.91 13.93 1.50
C GLY A 35 4.67 13.20 2.82
N GLN A 36 5.50 13.55 3.79
CA GLN A 36 5.56 12.88 5.09
C GLN A 36 4.21 12.88 5.81
N GLY A 37 3.83 11.69 6.30
CA GLY A 37 2.59 11.47 7.05
C GLY A 37 1.33 11.48 6.18
N SER A 38 1.47 11.58 4.85
CA SER A 38 0.35 11.39 3.94
C SER A 38 0.04 9.89 3.81
N THR A 39 -1.23 9.52 3.84
CA THR A 39 -1.67 8.12 3.68
C THR A 39 -2.77 8.02 2.63
N GLY A 40 -2.63 7.12 1.65
CA GLY A 40 -3.65 6.91 0.63
C GLY A 40 -4.91 6.25 1.20
N THR A 41 -4.76 5.01 1.67
CA THR A 41 -5.81 4.23 2.32
C THR A 41 -5.33 3.77 3.69
N GLU A 42 -5.98 4.21 4.76
CA GLU A 42 -5.72 3.81 6.14
C GLU A 42 -6.87 2.95 6.67
N ILE A 43 -6.55 1.78 7.22
CA ILE A 43 -7.56 0.85 7.76
C ILE A 43 -7.14 0.32 9.13
N ALA A 44 -8.00 0.48 10.12
CA ALA A 44 -7.88 -0.21 11.40
C ALA A 44 -8.99 -1.28 11.52
N GLY A 45 -8.62 -2.55 11.41
CA GLY A 45 -9.56 -3.67 11.46
C GLY A 45 -8.94 -4.99 11.00
N ASN A 46 -9.50 -6.10 11.49
CA ASN A 46 -9.06 -7.45 11.16
C ASN A 46 -9.80 -8.01 9.94
N ASN A 47 -9.22 -8.99 9.26
CA ASN A 47 -9.81 -9.69 8.11
C ASN A 47 -10.21 -8.75 6.96
N VAL A 48 -9.51 -7.62 6.83
CA VAL A 48 -9.82 -6.63 5.80
C VAL A 48 -9.32 -7.11 4.44
N VAL A 49 -9.99 -6.68 3.37
CA VAL A 49 -9.60 -6.96 1.99
C VAL A 49 -9.43 -5.65 1.25
N VAL A 50 -8.24 -5.40 0.70
CA VAL A 50 -7.96 -4.26 -0.17
C VAL A 50 -7.63 -4.78 -1.57
N ASN A 51 -8.44 -4.42 -2.54
CA ASN A 51 -8.17 -4.63 -3.95
C ASN A 51 -7.58 -3.33 -4.51
N GLN A 52 -6.30 -3.34 -4.88
CA GLN A 52 -5.67 -2.25 -5.60
C GLN A 52 -5.59 -2.64 -7.08
N ASP A 53 -6.62 -2.27 -7.83
CA ASP A 53 -6.69 -2.50 -9.27
C ASP A 53 -6.22 -1.26 -10.07
N GLY A 54 -6.27 -0.07 -9.45
CA GLY A 54 -5.74 1.18 -10.00
C GLY A 54 -4.23 1.35 -9.73
N THR A 55 -3.65 2.45 -10.22
CA THR A 55 -2.24 2.75 -9.96
C THR A 55 -2.03 3.35 -8.58
N LEU A 56 -0.89 3.03 -7.94
CA LEU A 56 -0.48 3.57 -6.65
C LEU A 56 0.90 4.21 -6.77
N ASP A 57 0.99 5.53 -6.64
CA ASP A 57 2.24 6.29 -6.70
C ASP A 57 2.52 6.94 -5.34
N VAL A 58 3.64 6.58 -4.70
CA VAL A 58 3.95 6.96 -3.32
C VAL A 58 5.34 7.59 -3.25
N SER A 59 5.42 8.81 -2.70
CA SER A 59 6.65 9.61 -2.61
C SER A 59 6.76 10.42 -1.32
N GLY A 60 7.94 11.02 -1.11
CA GLY A 60 8.14 12.03 -0.06
C GLY A 60 7.94 11.56 1.39
N GLY A 61 8.02 10.26 1.67
CA GLY A 61 7.77 9.69 3.00
C GLY A 61 6.28 9.39 3.30
N GLY A 62 5.46 9.25 2.25
CA GLY A 62 4.05 8.88 2.37
C GLY A 62 3.82 7.36 2.40
N HIS A 63 2.64 6.94 2.83
CA HIS A 63 2.19 5.54 2.83
C HIS A 63 1.03 5.34 1.83
N GLY A 64 1.12 4.34 0.96
CA GLY A 64 0.07 4.05 -0.03
C GLY A 64 -1.16 3.41 0.62
N ILE A 65 -1.01 2.16 1.03
CA ILE A 65 -2.01 1.38 1.78
C ILE A 65 -1.39 1.08 3.15
N ASP A 66 -2.06 1.50 4.22
CA ASP A 66 -1.62 1.34 5.60
C ASP A 66 -2.72 0.63 6.39
N ILE A 67 -2.42 -0.56 6.92
CA ILE A 67 -3.39 -1.41 7.59
C ILE A 67 -2.86 -1.80 8.97
N THR A 68 -3.65 -1.54 10.00
CA THR A 68 -3.46 -2.14 11.33
C THR A 68 -4.56 -3.16 11.59
N GLY A 69 -4.19 -4.44 11.67
CA GLY A 69 -5.10 -5.53 12.01
C GLY A 69 -4.69 -6.87 11.42
N ASP A 70 -5.12 -7.94 12.08
CA ASP A 70 -4.72 -9.30 11.74
C ASP A 70 -5.48 -9.82 10.50
N SER A 71 -4.86 -10.75 9.78
CA SER A 71 -5.44 -11.47 8.64
C SER A 71 -5.91 -10.56 7.51
N ALA A 72 -5.31 -9.36 7.39
CA ALA A 72 -5.53 -8.47 6.27
C ALA A 72 -5.05 -9.10 4.95
N THR A 73 -5.81 -8.91 3.88
CA THR A 73 -5.43 -9.31 2.52
C THR A 73 -5.35 -8.09 1.62
N VAL A 74 -4.22 -7.90 0.93
CA VAL A 74 -4.03 -6.87 -0.10
C VAL A 74 -3.76 -7.54 -1.43
N ASP A 75 -4.67 -7.38 -2.38
CA ASP A 75 -4.53 -7.83 -3.77
C ASP A 75 -4.13 -6.62 -4.64
N ASN A 76 -2.82 -6.46 -4.87
CA ASN A 76 -2.26 -5.40 -5.68
C ASN A 76 -2.11 -5.88 -7.14
N LYS A 77 -3.15 -5.63 -7.95
CA LYS A 77 -3.20 -5.96 -9.38
C LYS A 77 -2.77 -4.80 -10.26
N GLY A 78 -2.97 -3.57 -9.79
CA GLY A 78 -2.52 -2.37 -10.46
C GLY A 78 -1.02 -2.12 -10.29
N GLY A 79 -0.48 -1.18 -11.06
CA GLY A 79 0.94 -0.83 -10.97
C GLY A 79 1.23 0.00 -9.72
N MET A 80 2.35 -0.27 -9.07
CA MET A 80 2.82 0.50 -7.91
C MET A 80 4.15 1.19 -8.22
N THR A 81 4.28 2.46 -7.87
CA THR A 81 5.55 3.17 -7.84
C THR A 81 5.79 3.67 -6.42
N VAL A 82 6.96 3.36 -5.85
CA VAL A 82 7.37 3.88 -4.55
C VAL A 82 8.74 4.53 -4.69
N THR A 83 8.84 5.81 -4.38
CA THR A 83 10.09 6.57 -4.44
C THR A 83 10.37 7.30 -3.13
N ASP A 84 11.64 7.59 -2.92
CA ASP A 84 12.18 8.39 -1.81
C ASP A 84 12.24 7.65 -0.47
N PRO A 85 13.15 8.06 0.43
CA PRO A 85 13.24 7.47 1.76
C PRO A 85 11.94 7.58 2.54
N ASP A 86 11.70 6.60 3.40
CA ASP A 86 10.54 6.49 4.29
C ASP A 86 9.18 6.33 3.57
N SER A 87 9.15 6.32 2.23
CA SER A 87 7.93 6.02 1.48
C SER A 87 7.63 4.53 1.49
N ILE A 88 6.38 4.15 1.74
CA ILE A 88 5.95 2.75 1.79
C ILE A 88 4.72 2.54 0.88
N GLY A 89 4.79 1.59 -0.04
CA GLY A 89 3.66 1.24 -0.91
C GLY A 89 2.51 0.58 -0.16
N ILE A 90 2.80 -0.57 0.45
CA ILE A 90 1.88 -1.33 1.30
C ILE A 90 2.55 -1.55 2.66
N LEU A 91 1.91 -1.09 3.74
CA LEU A 91 2.25 -1.36 5.12
C LEU A 91 1.11 -2.15 5.78
N ILE A 92 1.44 -3.26 6.43
CA ILE A 92 0.50 -4.00 7.28
C ILE A 92 1.15 -4.30 8.62
N ASP A 93 0.55 -3.77 9.69
CA ASP A 93 0.83 -4.11 11.07
C ASP A 93 -0.23 -5.11 11.56
N GLY A 94 0.09 -6.41 11.48
CA GLY A 94 -0.84 -7.48 11.87
C GLY A 94 -0.37 -8.88 11.48
N ASP A 95 -0.79 -9.87 12.26
CA ASP A 95 -0.44 -11.28 12.05
C ASP A 95 -1.23 -11.87 10.87
N LYS A 96 -0.68 -12.89 10.21
CA LYS A 96 -1.33 -13.66 9.13
C LYS A 96 -1.75 -12.83 7.92
N ALA A 97 -1.15 -11.66 7.73
CA ALA A 97 -1.42 -10.83 6.58
C ALA A 97 -1.01 -11.54 5.28
N ILE A 98 -1.76 -11.29 4.21
CA ILE A 98 -1.51 -11.82 2.87
C ILE A 98 -1.40 -10.64 1.92
N VAL A 99 -0.28 -10.51 1.22
CA VAL A 99 -0.12 -9.55 0.13
C VAL A 99 0.11 -10.29 -1.17
N ASN A 100 -0.69 -10.02 -2.20
CA ASN A 100 -0.55 -10.55 -3.54
C ASN A 100 -0.19 -9.40 -4.49
N ASN A 101 1.08 -9.31 -4.86
CA ASN A 101 1.61 -8.36 -5.83
C ASN A 101 1.54 -8.99 -7.22
N ASP A 102 0.42 -8.81 -7.90
CA ASP A 102 0.18 -9.26 -9.27
C ASP A 102 0.56 -8.19 -10.32
N GLY A 103 0.55 -6.91 -9.93
CA GLY A 103 0.91 -5.79 -10.78
C GLY A 103 2.42 -5.58 -10.96
N ASP A 104 2.78 -4.68 -11.88
CA ASP A 104 4.16 -4.23 -12.08
C ASP A 104 4.52 -3.14 -11.05
N ASN A 105 5.53 -3.39 -10.23
CA ASN A 105 5.99 -2.49 -9.18
C ASN A 105 7.39 -1.93 -9.50
N ALA A 106 7.57 -0.63 -9.29
CA ALA A 106 8.83 0.07 -9.42
C ALA A 106 9.17 0.78 -8.11
N ILE A 107 10.28 0.39 -7.50
CA ILE A 107 10.69 0.91 -6.20
C ILE A 107 12.06 1.55 -6.34
N SER A 108 12.20 2.81 -5.93
CA SER A 108 13.41 3.59 -6.17
C SER A 108 13.77 4.58 -5.07
N ASN A 109 15.00 5.10 -5.13
CA ASN A 109 15.49 6.21 -4.29
C ASN A 109 15.28 6.04 -2.77
N GLY A 110 15.31 4.81 -2.24
CA GLY A 110 15.12 4.56 -0.81
C GLY A 110 13.71 4.17 -0.39
N GLY A 111 12.77 4.04 -1.34
CA GLY A 111 11.40 3.60 -1.06
C GLY A 111 11.29 2.12 -0.68
N THR A 112 10.18 1.76 -0.04
CA THR A 112 9.85 0.38 0.35
C THR A 112 8.55 -0.06 -0.31
N GLY A 113 8.57 -1.14 -1.09
CA GLY A 113 7.39 -1.65 -1.78
C GLY A 113 6.33 -2.19 -0.83
N THR A 114 6.61 -3.35 -0.23
CA THR A 114 5.71 -4.01 0.74
C THR A 114 6.43 -4.22 2.06
N GLN A 115 5.82 -3.76 3.16
CA GLN A 115 6.24 -4.03 4.52
C GLN A 115 5.11 -4.69 5.30
N VAL A 116 5.43 -5.79 5.97
CA VAL A 116 4.50 -6.47 6.89
C VAL A 116 5.19 -6.70 8.23
N ASN A 117 4.60 -6.18 9.30
CA ASN A 117 5.04 -6.36 10.67
C ASN A 117 4.02 -7.26 11.39
N GLY A 118 4.29 -8.57 11.40
CA GLY A 118 3.45 -9.56 12.06
C GLY A 118 3.96 -10.98 11.85
N ASP A 119 3.43 -11.92 12.62
CA ASP A 119 3.75 -13.34 12.52
C ASP A 119 2.92 -14.01 11.41
N GLU A 120 3.42 -15.10 10.83
CA GLU A 120 2.69 -15.91 9.83
C GLU A 120 2.26 -15.15 8.54
N ALA A 121 2.88 -14.00 8.25
CA ALA A 121 2.61 -13.24 7.04
C ALA A 121 3.08 -13.96 5.77
N THR A 122 2.34 -13.75 4.68
CA THR A 122 2.70 -14.23 3.34
C THR A 122 2.69 -13.07 2.35
N VAL A 123 3.81 -12.87 1.65
CA VAL A 123 3.92 -11.90 0.55
C VAL A 123 4.22 -12.68 -0.73
N ASN A 124 3.28 -12.66 -1.67
CA ASN A 124 3.38 -13.30 -2.97
C ASN A 124 3.70 -12.23 -4.03
N ASN A 125 4.84 -12.36 -4.70
CA ASN A 125 5.17 -11.53 -5.85
C ASN A 125 4.95 -12.32 -7.13
N ASN A 126 3.74 -12.20 -7.70
CA ASN A 126 3.33 -12.88 -8.93
C ASN A 126 3.60 -12.03 -10.18
N GLY A 127 3.58 -10.70 -10.03
CA GLY A 127 3.96 -9.71 -11.05
C GLY A 127 5.46 -9.41 -11.05
N ASN A 128 5.84 -8.34 -11.74
CA ASN A 128 7.23 -7.88 -11.73
C ASN A 128 7.44 -6.84 -10.64
N THR A 129 8.53 -6.97 -9.88
CA THR A 129 8.97 -5.93 -8.95
C THR A 129 10.40 -5.55 -9.28
N THR A 130 10.61 -4.30 -9.68
CA THR A 130 11.93 -3.73 -9.95
C THR A 130 12.33 -2.85 -8.77
N VAL A 131 13.49 -3.14 -8.19
CA VAL A 131 14.05 -2.37 -7.07
C VAL A 131 15.39 -1.78 -7.51
N ASP A 132 15.49 -0.46 -7.54
CA ASP A 132 16.70 0.26 -7.95
C ASP A 132 17.03 1.41 -6.99
N GLY A 133 18.28 1.86 -6.96
CA GLY A 133 18.73 2.94 -6.09
C GLY A 133 19.10 2.53 -4.67
N GLN A 134 19.90 3.37 -4.02
CA GLN A 134 20.43 3.09 -2.69
C GLN A 134 19.32 3.12 -1.63
N GLY A 135 19.24 2.07 -0.80
CA GLY A 135 18.31 1.98 0.32
C GLY A 135 16.91 1.47 -0.04
N SER A 136 16.62 1.27 -1.33
CA SER A 136 15.32 0.76 -1.77
C SER A 136 15.11 -0.70 -1.34
N THR A 137 13.88 -1.03 -0.93
CA THR A 137 13.49 -2.38 -0.47
C THR A 137 12.24 -2.85 -1.21
N GLY A 138 12.24 -4.10 -1.68
CA GLY A 138 11.13 -4.73 -2.43
C GLY A 138 9.91 -5.01 -1.55
#